data_AF-A0A072N241-F1
#
_entry.id   AF-A0A072N241-F1
#
_cell.length_a   1.000
_cell.length_b   1.000
_cell.length_c   1.000
_cell.angle_alpha   90.00
_cell.angle_beta   90.00
_cell.angle_gamma   90.00
#
_symmetry.space_group_name_H-M   'P 1'
#
loop_
_entity.id
_entity.type
_entity.pdbx_description
1 polymer ?
#
loop_
_entity_poly.entity_id
_entity_poly.type
_entity_poly.pdbx_seq_one_letter_code
_entity_poly.pdbx_strand_id
1 'polypeptide(L)' 'MRYLVAVLFTVFFAGSALAGQCPTLVHEIDQQLQSAQLDADTKARIQELRDQGQSLHSQGKHGQSVKVLKQAMSELDAAS' A
#
# COMPACT_ATOMS: atom_id res chain seq x y z
N MET A 1 -33.28 -3.36 23.72
CA MET A 1 -32.44 -2.23 23.26
C MET A 1 -31.00 -2.24 23.78
N ARG A 2 -30.68 -2.73 24.99
CA ARG A 2 -29.32 -2.64 25.55
C ARG A 2 -28.24 -3.43 24.78
N TYR A 3 -28.60 -4.56 24.19
CA TYR A 3 -27.70 -5.39 23.39
C TYR A 3 -27.50 -4.90 21.95
N LEU A 4 -28.44 -4.11 21.40
CA LEU A 4 -28.32 -3.51 20.07
C LEU A 4 -27.21 -2.44 20.04
N VAL A 5 -27.04 -1.71 21.14
CA VAL A 5 -25.96 -0.73 21.30
C VAL A 5 -24.60 -1.42 21.33
N ALA A 6 -24.48 -2.58 21.99
CA ALA A 6 -23.22 -3.32 22.10
C ALA A 6 -22.74 -3.92 20.76
N VAL A 7 -23.67 -4.32 19.87
CA VAL A 7 -23.33 -4.89 18.55
C VAL A 7 -22.92 -3.81 17.54
N LEU A 8 -23.44 -2.59 17.65
CA LEU A 8 -23.08 -1.48 16.77
C LEU A 8 -21.64 -0.97 16.98
N PHE A 9 -21.07 -1.12 18.18
CA PHE A 9 -19.71 -0.66 18.48
C PHE A 9 -18.61 -1.53 17.85
N THR A 10 -18.83 -2.83 17.62
CA THR A 10 -17.77 -3.72 17.11
C THR A 10 -17.53 -3.59 15.61
N VAL A 11 -18.55 -3.22 14.83
CA VAL A 11 -18.43 -3.06 13.37
C VAL A 11 -17.62 -1.81 12.99
N PHE A 12 -17.61 -0.78 13.82
CA PHE A 12 -16.90 0.47 13.53
C PHE A 12 -15.37 0.35 13.62
N PHE A 13 -14.84 -0.60 14.40
CA PHE A 13 -13.40 -0.76 14.60
C PHE A 13 -12.68 -1.54 13.49
N ALA A 14 -13.41 -2.34 12.68
CA ALA A 14 -12.78 -3.12 11.61
C ALA A 14 -12.29 -2.27 10.42
N GLY A 15 -12.86 -1.08 10.22
CA GLY A 15 -12.45 -0.16 9.14
C GLY A 15 -11.12 0.54 9.40
N SER A 16 -10.71 0.69 10.67
CA SER A 16 -9.53 1.48 11.05
C SER A 16 -8.21 0.85 10.60
N ALA A 17 -8.15 -0.48 10.49
CA ALA A 17 -6.93 -1.20 10.13
C ALA A 17 -6.55 -1.05 8.64
N LEU A 18 -7.52 -0.76 7.75
CA LEU A 18 -7.27 -0.65 6.31
C LEU A 18 -6.88 0.76 5.86
N ALA A 19 -7.13 1.79 6.67
CA ALA A 19 -6.88 3.18 6.29
C ALA A 19 -5.38 3.50 6.10
N GLY A 20 -4.48 2.73 6.72
CA GLY A 20 -3.03 2.98 6.70
C GLY A 20 -2.23 2.21 5.65
N GLN A 21 -2.83 1.28 4.90
CA GLN A 21 -2.03 0.33 4.10
C GLN A 21 -1.31 0.97 2.91
N CYS A 22 -1.93 1.91 2.19
CA CYS A 22 -1.29 2.53 1.01
C CYS A 22 -0.08 3.39 1.42
N PRO A 23 -0.20 4.31 2.41
CA PRO A 23 0.96 5.08 2.89
C PRO A 23 2.10 4.21 3.41
N THR A 24 1.80 3.12 4.13
CA THR A 24 2.82 2.18 4.63
C THR A 24 3.59 1.51 3.49
N LEU A 25 2.89 0.96 2.49
CA LEU A 25 3.53 0.28 1.36
C LEU A 25 4.41 1.25 0.55
N VAL A 26 3.93 2.48 0.33
CA VAL A 26 4.71 3.51 -0.37
C VAL A 26 6.01 3.80 0.39
N HIS A 27 5.93 4.01 1.71
CA HIS A 27 7.10 4.27 2.54
C HIS A 27 8.10 3.11 2.53
N GLU A 28 7.62 1.88 2.62
CA GLU A 28 8.45 0.68 2.62
C GLU A 28 9.19 0.49 1.28
N ILE A 29 8.49 0.70 0.15
CA ILE A 29 9.13 0.71 -1.19
C ILE A 29 10.21 1.79 -1.27
N ASP A 30 9.91 3.01 -0.81
CA ASP A 30 10.86 4.12 -0.84
C ASP A 30 12.12 3.82 -0.03
N GLN A 31 11.97 3.19 1.15
CA GLN A 31 13.09 2.80 1.99
C GLN A 31 13.95 1.70 1.35
N GLN A 32 13.32 0.65 0.82
CA GLN A 32 14.06 -0.43 0.17
C GLN A 32 14.76 0.05 -1.11
N LEU A 33 14.15 0.94 -1.90
CA LEU A 33 14.78 1.53 -3.09
C LEU A 33 16.04 2.37 -2.81
N GLN A 34 16.22 2.83 -1.57
CA GLN A 34 17.42 3.55 -1.14
C GLN A 34 18.61 2.61 -0.89
N SER A 35 18.35 1.37 -0.46
CA SER A 35 19.39 0.40 -0.11
C SER A 35 19.60 -0.69 -1.17
N ALA A 36 18.60 -0.96 -2.02
CA ALA A 36 18.67 -2.02 -3.02
C ALA A 36 19.67 -1.71 -4.14
N GLN A 37 20.47 -2.72 -4.51
CA GLN A 37 21.38 -2.68 -5.65
C GLN A 37 20.69 -3.24 -6.88
N LEU A 38 19.94 -2.39 -7.55
CA LEU A 38 19.16 -2.74 -8.74
C LEU A 38 19.78 -2.10 -9.99
N ASP A 39 19.59 -2.73 -11.14
CA ASP A 39 19.84 -2.05 -12.41
C ASP A 39 18.84 -0.89 -12.62
N ALA A 40 19.20 0.03 -13.51
CA ALA A 40 18.44 1.26 -13.72
C ALA A 40 17.02 1.02 -14.23
N ASP A 41 16.82 0.01 -15.08
CA ASP A 41 15.52 -0.26 -15.71
C ASP A 41 14.56 -0.87 -14.67
N THR A 42 15.04 -1.83 -13.87
CA THR A 42 14.27 -2.41 -12.76
C THR A 42 13.90 -1.35 -11.73
N LYS A 43 14.85 -0.49 -11.35
CA LYS A 43 14.58 0.62 -10.42
C LYS A 43 13.51 1.57 -10.95
N ALA A 44 13.60 1.97 -12.22
CA ALA A 44 12.64 2.88 -12.85
C ALA A 44 11.23 2.26 -12.89
N ARG A 45 11.12 0.97 -13.21
CA ARG A 45 9.84 0.25 -13.22
C ARG A 45 9.19 0.17 -11.85
N ILE A 46 9.96 -0.13 -10.80
CA ILE A 46 9.43 -0.17 -9.42
C ILE A 46 8.97 1.22 -8.98
N GLN A 47 9.71 2.28 -9.34
CA GLN A 47 9.31 3.67 -9.08
C GLN A 47 8.01 4.03 -9.80
N GLU A 48 7.84 3.62 -11.06
CA GLU A 48 6.61 3.85 -11.82
C GLU A 48 5.40 3.18 -11.15
N LEU A 49 5.54 1.92 -10.73
CA LEU A 49 4.48 1.21 -10.00
C LEU A 49 4.17 1.89 -8.66
N ARG A 50 5.19 2.32 -7.92
CA ARG A 50 5.02 3.06 -6.66
C ARG A 50 4.24 4.35 -6.88
N ASP A 51 4.59 5.14 -7.89
CA ASP A 51 3.94 6.41 -8.19
C ASP A 51 2.51 6.23 -8.73
N GLN A 52 2.29 5.19 -9.55
CA GLN A 52 0.95 4.78 -9.96
C GLN A 52 0.09 4.41 -8.74
N GLY A 53 0.65 3.64 -7.80
CA GLY A 53 0.01 3.28 -6.54
C GLY A 53 -0.38 4.50 -5.72
N GLN A 54 0.52 5.48 -5.57
CA GLN A 54 0.24 6.74 -4.88
C GLN A 54 -0.84 7.57 -5.59
N SER A 55 -0.80 7.65 -6.93
CA SER A 55 -1.81 8.36 -7.72
C SER A 55 -3.20 7.73 -7.56
N LEU A 56 -3.29 6.40 -7.56
CA LEU A 56 -4.55 5.68 -7.31
C LEU A 56 -5.08 5.98 -5.90
N HIS A 57 -4.22 6.09 -4.90
CA HIS A 57 -4.61 6.50 -3.55
C HIS A 57 -5.19 7.92 -3.54
N SER A 58 -4.53 8.89 -4.18
CA SER A 58 -5.01 10.27 -4.30
C SER A 58 -6.36 10.38 -5.03
N GLN A 59 -6.67 9.43 -5.91
CA GLN A 59 -7.96 9.32 -6.60
C GLN A 59 -9.05 8.59 -5.78
N GLY A 60 -8.76 8.16 -4.55
CA GLY A 60 -9.68 7.37 -3.72
C GLY A 60 -9.81 5.89 -4.13
N LYS A 61 -9.01 5.41 -5.08
CA LYS A 61 -9.02 4.03 -5.59
C LYS A 61 -8.15 3.12 -4.72
N HIS A 62 -8.43 3.05 -3.41
CA HIS A 62 -7.57 2.39 -2.43
C HIS A 62 -7.27 0.91 -2.75
N GLY A 63 -8.27 0.12 -3.16
CA GLY A 63 -8.04 -1.28 -3.51
C GLY A 63 -7.09 -1.47 -4.70
N GLN A 64 -7.16 -0.57 -5.70
CA GLN A 64 -6.25 -0.60 -6.85
C GLN A 64 -4.86 -0.12 -6.45
N SER A 65 -4.76 0.91 -5.60
CA SER A 65 -3.49 1.39 -5.04
C SER A 65 -2.75 0.26 -4.32
N VAL A 66 -3.40 -0.44 -3.38
CA VAL A 66 -2.79 -1.56 -2.66
C VAL A 66 -2.33 -2.66 -3.62
N LYS A 67 -3.13 -2.99 -4.65
CA LYS A 67 -2.76 -4.01 -5.64
C LYS A 67 -1.47 -3.64 -6.38
N VAL A 68 -1.37 -2.41 -6.89
CA VAL A 68 -0.19 -1.93 -7.62
C VAL A 68 1.02 -1.82 -6.69
N LEU A 69 0.85 -1.31 -5.48
CA LEU A 69 1.93 -1.18 -4.51
C LEU A 69 2.48 -2.55 -4.08
N LYS A 70 1.63 -3.56 -3.90
CA LYS A 70 2.08 -4.94 -3.64
C LYS A 70 2.83 -5.55 -4.81
N GLN A 71 2.46 -5.19 -6.04
CA GLN A 71 3.22 -5.61 -7.22
C GLN A 71 4.61 -4.97 -7.22
N ALA A 72 4.71 -3.66 -6.95
CA ALA A 72 5.99 -2.97 -6.82
C ALA A 72 6.90 -3.63 -5.77
N MET A 73 6.34 -3.93 -4.59
CA MET A 73 7.06 -4.64 -3.52
C MET A 73 7.53 -6.03 -3.97
N SER A 74 6.66 -6.81 -4.61
CA SER A 74 7.04 -8.15 -5.07
C SER A 74 8.12 -8.12 -6.15
N GLU A 75 8.12 -7.13 -7.04
CA GLU A 75 9.17 -6.96 -8.04
C GLU A 75 10.49 -6.50 -7.39
N LEU A 76 10.41 -5.64 -6.37
CA LEU A 76 11.55 -5.19 -5.58
C LEU A 76 12.20 -6.35 -4.81
N ASP A 77 11.41 -7.12 -4.06
CA ASP A 77 11.89 -8.29 -3.31
C ASP A 77 12.50 -9.37 -4.23
N ALA A 78 12.02 -9.49 -5.47
CA ALA A 78 12.54 -10.45 -6.44
C ALA A 78 13.85 -9.98 -7.10
N ALA A 79 14.13 -8.67 -7.07
CA ALA A 79 15.28 -8.06 -7.73
C ALA A 79 16.41 -7.65 -6.78
N SER A 80 16.13 -7.54 -5.48
CA SER A 80 17.09 -7.28 -4.39
C SER A 80 17.84 -8.53 -3.94
#